data_AF-A7B9E5-F1
#
_entry.id   AF-A7B9E5-F1
#
_cell.length_a   1.000
_cell.length_b   1.000
_cell.length_c   1.000
_cell.angle_alpha   90.00
_cell.angle_beta   90.00
_cell.angle_gamma   90.00
#
_symmetry.space_group_name_H-M   'P 1'
#
loop_
_entity.id
_entity.type
_entity.pdbx_description
1 polymer ?
#
loop_
_entity_poly.entity_id
_entity_poly.type
_entity_poly.pdbx_seq_one_letter_code
_entity_poly.pdbx_strand_id
1 'polypeptide(L)'
;MNEEEKTARARVGAWLGAALSALGVLGVIALAVSDHRHRAVLLMVAVLVGMGALRLWTPGRPWFASRARLMDVAVYVILAAIIWWFAPYVSTLAVR
;
A
#
# COMPACT_ATOMS: atom_id res chain seq x y z
N MET A 1 3.97 -16.48 21.09
CA MET A 1 2.78 -16.32 20.23
C MET A 1 2.24 -17.70 19.94
N ASN A 2 1.03 -17.99 20.39
CA ASN A 2 0.37 -19.29 20.20
C ASN A 2 0.02 -19.51 18.72
N GLU A 3 -0.10 -20.76 18.26
CA GLU A 3 -0.40 -21.08 16.86
C GLU A 3 -1.79 -20.58 16.43
N GLU A 4 -2.78 -20.64 17.32
CA GLU A 4 -4.11 -20.05 17.10
C GLU A 4 -4.03 -18.54 16.85
N GLU A 5 -3.20 -17.84 17.63
CA GLU A 5 -2.99 -16.40 17.50
C GLU A 5 -2.31 -16.06 16.16
N LYS A 6 -1.32 -16.85 15.72
CA LYS A 6 -0.69 -16.69 14.40
C LYS A 6 -1.70 -16.83 13.28
N THR A 7 -2.56 -17.84 13.37
CA THR A 7 -3.54 -18.17 12.33
C THR A 7 -4.62 -17.09 12.24
N ALA A 8 -5.10 -16.61 13.39
CA ALA A 8 -6.03 -15.48 13.49
C ALA A 8 -5.41 -14.20 12.90
N ARG A 9 -4.18 -13.85 13.28
CA ARG A 9 -3.47 -12.68 12.72
C ARG A 9 -3.25 -12.78 11.22
N ALA A 10 -2.92 -13.98 10.70
CA ALA A 10 -2.77 -14.19 9.26
C ALA A 10 -4.09 -13.94 8.51
N ARG A 11 -5.21 -14.45 9.03
CA ARG A 11 -6.54 -14.25 8.43
C ARG A 11 -6.98 -12.79 8.51
N VAL A 12 -6.79 -12.14 9.66
CA VAL A 12 -7.10 -10.71 9.84
C VAL A 12 -6.22 -9.86 8.92
N GLY A 13 -4.92 -10.14 8.84
CA GLY A 13 -4.01 -9.45 7.95
C GLY A 13 -4.40 -9.57 6.47
N ALA A 14 -4.89 -10.73 6.04
CA ALA A 14 -5.41 -10.91 4.68
C ALA A 14 -6.65 -10.04 4.41
N TRP A 15 -7.62 -10.02 5.33
CA TRP A 15 -8.81 -9.18 5.20
C TRP A 15 -8.48 -7.68 5.22
N LEU A 16 -7.62 -7.25 6.14
CA LEU A 16 -7.18 -5.86 6.22
C LEU A 16 -6.41 -5.45 4.96
N GLY A 17 -5.59 -6.34 4.41
CA GLY A 17 -4.83 -6.07 3.18
C GLY A 17 -5.76 -5.93 1.97
N ALA A 18 -6.75 -6.81 1.86
CA ALA A 18 -7.77 -6.74 0.83
C ALA A 18 -8.61 -5.46 0.95
N ALA A 19 -9.08 -5.13 2.15
CA ALA A 19 -9.88 -3.93 2.40
C ALA A 19 -9.07 -2.65 2.11
N LEU A 20 -7.84 -2.56 2.61
CA LEU A 20 -6.95 -1.41 2.38
C LEU A 20 -6.66 -1.22 0.88
N SER A 21 -6.43 -2.32 0.15
CA SER A 21 -6.19 -2.27 -1.30
C SER A 21 -7.44 -1.80 -2.04
N ALA A 22 -8.61 -2.39 -1.74
CA ALA A 22 -9.87 -2.02 -2.40
C ALA A 22 -10.24 -0.55 -2.15
N LEU A 23 -10.18 -0.10 -0.90
CA LEU A 23 -10.45 1.29 -0.53
C LEU A 23 -9.41 2.23 -1.12
N GLY A 24 -8.13 1.85 -1.13
CA GLY A 24 -7.06 2.62 -1.74
C GLY A 24 -7.29 2.84 -3.24
N VAL A 25 -7.60 1.78 -3.98
CA VAL A 25 -7.89 1.86 -5.43
C VAL A 25 -9.11 2.74 -5.70
N LEU A 26 -10.21 2.51 -4.99
CA LEU A 26 -11.43 3.30 -5.15
C LEU A 26 -11.21 4.77 -4.81
N GLY A 27 -10.48 5.07 -3.73
CA GLY A 27 -10.16 6.42 -3.33
C GLY A 27 -9.24 7.14 -4.31
N VAL A 28 -8.24 6.44 -4.87
CA VAL A 28 -7.36 6.99 -5.92
C VAL A 28 -8.18 7.35 -7.16
N ILE A 29 -9.06 6.45 -7.61
CA ILE A 29 -9.95 6.70 -8.76
C ILE A 29 -10.86 7.90 -8.50
N ALA A 30 -11.52 7.96 -7.34
CA ALA A 30 -12.42 9.05 -6.97
C ALA A 30 -11.70 10.41 -6.96
N LEU A 31 -10.51 10.48 -6.36
CA LEU A 31 -9.70 11.71 -6.32
C LEU A 31 -9.17 12.09 -7.70
N ALA A 32 -8.73 11.12 -8.50
CA ALA A 32 -8.23 11.37 -9.85
C ALA A 32 -9.31 11.93 -10.78
N VAL A 33 -10.53 11.37 -10.73
CA VAL A 33 -11.67 11.84 -11.53
C VAL A 33 -12.20 13.19 -11.03
N SER A 34 -12.05 13.48 -9.74
CA SER A 34 -12.42 14.77 -9.14
C SER A 34 -11.34 15.86 -9.29
N ASP A 35 -10.36 15.67 -10.18
CA ASP A 35 -9.23 16.57 -10.46
C ASP A 35 -8.29 16.85 -9.26
N HIS A 36 -8.36 16.03 -8.21
CA HIS A 36 -7.47 16.08 -7.05
C HIS A 36 -6.25 15.17 -7.24
N ARG A 37 -5.59 15.26 -8.40
CA ARG A 37 -4.55 14.30 -8.84
C ARG A 37 -3.38 14.19 -7.86
N HIS A 38 -2.92 15.32 -7.31
CA HIS A 38 -1.86 15.31 -6.30
C HIS A 38 -2.29 14.58 -5.02
N ARG A 39 -3.54 14.77 -4.56
CA ARG A 39 -4.08 14.05 -3.39
C ARG A 39 -4.27 12.56 -3.69
N ALA A 40 -4.65 12.20 -4.92
CA ALA A 40 -4.74 10.81 -5.34
C ALA A 40 -3.38 10.10 -5.22
N VAL A 41 -2.30 10.78 -5.61
CA VAL A 41 -0.93 10.25 -5.50
C VAL A 41 -0.50 10.13 -4.04
N LEU A 42 -0.77 11.14 -3.21
CA LEU A 42 -0.48 11.06 -1.77
C LEU A 42 -1.28 9.94 -1.08
N LEU A 43 -2.53 9.70 -1.49
CA LEU A 43 -3.31 8.56 -1.01
C LEU A 43 -2.66 7.24 -1.42
N MET A 44 -2.19 7.11 -2.67
CA MET A 44 -1.47 5.92 -3.13
C MET A 44 -0.21 5.66 -2.31
N VAL A 45 0.57 6.71 -2.00
CA VAL A 45 1.73 6.62 -1.09
C VAL A 45 1.30 6.10 0.28
N ALA A 46 0.24 6.66 0.86
CA ALA A 46 -0.27 6.24 2.17
C ALA A 46 -0.71 4.76 2.16
N VAL A 47 -1.38 4.31 1.10
CA VAL A 47 -1.80 2.90 0.94
C VAL A 47 -0.59 1.97 0.87
N LEU A 48 0.46 2.33 0.12
CA LEU A 48 1.67 1.52 0.02
C LEU A 48 2.40 1.41 1.36
N VAL A 49 2.54 2.53 2.09
CA VAL A 49 3.12 2.53 3.44
C VAL A 49 2.28 1.68 4.40
N GLY A 50 0.95 1.82 4.34
CA GLY A 50 0.01 1.02 5.13
C GLY A 50 0.14 -0.48 4.84
N MET A 51 0.28 -0.87 3.57
CA MET A 51 0.51 -2.25 3.17
C MET A 51 1.86 -2.78 3.66
N GLY A 52 2.92 -1.97 3.62
CA GLY A 52 4.22 -2.31 4.20
C GLY A 52 4.15 -2.55 5.71
N ALA A 53 3.46 -1.67 6.45
CA ALA A 53 3.25 -1.82 7.88
C ALA A 53 2.40 -3.06 8.22
N LEU A 54 1.30 -3.25 7.49
CA LEU A 54 0.43 -4.41 7.66
C LEU A 54 1.18 -5.70 7.34
N ARG A 55 2.05 -5.69 6.34
CA ARG A 55 2.88 -6.84 5.98
C ARG A 55 3.87 -7.18 7.08
N LEU A 56 4.48 -6.19 7.73
CA LEU A 56 5.40 -6.39 8.86
C LEU A 56 4.69 -7.06 10.05
N TRP A 57 3.44 -6.65 10.32
CA TRP A 57 2.62 -7.21 11.38
C TRP A 57 2.04 -8.60 11.06
N THR A 58 1.64 -8.83 9.80
CA THR A 58 0.98 -10.07 9.38
C THR A 58 1.99 -11.22 9.30
N PRO A 59 1.82 -12.29 10.11
CA PRO A 59 2.65 -13.48 10.01
C PRO A 59 2.24 -14.30 8.78
N GLY A 60 3.22 -14.96 8.14
CA GLY A 60 2.94 -15.89 7.04
C GLY A 60 3.79 -15.69 5.80
N ARG A 61 3.42 -16.46 4.77
CA ARG A 61 4.13 -16.54 3.49
C ARG A 61 4.19 -15.18 2.79
N PRO A 62 5.32 -14.82 2.16
CA PRO A 62 5.44 -13.63 1.32
C PRO A 62 4.40 -13.56 0.22
N TRP A 63 3.99 -12.34 -0.11
CA TRP A 63 3.07 -12.07 -1.22
C TRP A 63 3.81 -12.03 -2.53
N PHE A 64 4.98 -11.37 -2.54
CA PHE A 64 5.92 -11.53 -3.64
C PHE A 64 6.59 -12.89 -3.53
N ALA A 65 6.97 -13.49 -4.66
CA ALA A 65 7.65 -14.78 -4.72
C ALA A 65 9.01 -14.83 -3.97
N SER A 66 9.41 -13.75 -3.30
CA SER A 66 10.55 -13.71 -2.39
C SER A 66 10.32 -14.67 -1.22
N ARG A 67 11.40 -15.20 -0.63
CA ARG A 67 11.32 -16.02 0.60
C ARG A 67 11.28 -15.18 1.88
N ALA A 68 11.39 -13.85 1.77
CA ALA A 68 11.59 -12.97 2.91
C ALA A 68 10.50 -11.90 3.01
N ARG A 69 9.71 -11.93 4.09
CA ARG A 69 8.71 -10.91 4.43
C ARG A 69 9.24 -9.48 4.38
N LEU A 70 10.50 -9.30 4.81
CA LEU A 70 11.13 -7.98 4.81
C LEU A 70 11.30 -7.41 3.41
N MET A 71 11.42 -8.26 2.40
CA MET A 71 11.55 -7.78 1.02
C MET A 71 10.23 -7.21 0.50
N ASP A 72 9.10 -7.81 0.88
CA ASP A 72 7.78 -7.24 0.57
C ASP A 72 7.63 -5.84 1.18
N VAL A 73 8.04 -5.67 2.44
CA VAL A 73 8.02 -4.37 3.14
C VAL A 73 8.95 -3.38 2.43
N ALA A 74 10.16 -3.79 2.09
CA ALA A 74 11.14 -2.95 1.38
C ALA A 74 10.59 -2.46 0.03
N VAL A 75 9.96 -3.36 -0.75
CA VAL A 75 9.33 -3.01 -2.03
C VAL A 75 8.25 -1.95 -1.82
N TYR A 76 7.35 -2.13 -0.85
CA TYR A 76 6.31 -1.14 -0.56
C TYR A 76 6.90 0.23 -0.19
N VAL A 77 7.91 0.25 0.67
CA VAL A 77 8.55 1.48 1.13
C VAL A 77 9.31 2.19 0.01
N ILE A 78 10.09 1.44 -0.79
CA ILE A 78 10.85 2.00 -1.92
C ILE A 78 9.89 2.59 -2.96
N LEU A 79 8.84 1.86 -3.33
CA LEU A 79 7.84 2.37 -4.26
C LEU A 79 7.12 3.61 -3.72
N ALA A 80 6.72 3.59 -2.45
CA ALA A 80 6.11 4.74 -1.80
C ALA A 80 7.05 5.96 -1.82
N ALA A 81 8.33 5.78 -1.53
CA ALA A 81 9.32 6.85 -1.53
C ALA A 81 9.54 7.43 -2.93
N ILE A 82 9.66 6.58 -3.95
CA ILE A 82 9.81 7.01 -5.35
C ILE A 82 8.57 7.80 -5.79
N ILE A 83 7.37 7.26 -5.55
CA ILE A 83 6.11 7.91 -5.94
C ILE A 83 5.97 9.25 -5.20
N TRP A 84 6.29 9.29 -3.91
CA TRP A 84 6.24 10.51 -3.13
C TRP A 84 7.22 11.57 -3.63
N TRP A 85 8.46 11.17 -3.96
CA TRP A 85 9.47 12.04 -4.55
C TRP A 85 8.98 12.68 -5.87
N PHE A 86 8.26 11.91 -6.69
CA PHE A 86 7.70 12.41 -7.94
C PHE A 86 6.33 13.08 -7.82
N ALA A 87 5.67 13.03 -6.66
CA ALA A 87 4.32 13.57 -6.45
C ALA A 87 4.15 15.05 -6.83
N PRO A 88 5.15 15.95 -6.65
CA PRO A 88 5.04 17.35 -7.08
C PRO A 88 4.90 17.52 -8.60
N TYR A 89 5.46 16.62 -9.41
CA TYR A 89 5.47 16.74 -10.88
C TYR A 89 4.14 16.38 -11.54
N VAL A 90 3.24 15.71 -10.81
CA VAL A 90 1.93 15.26 -11.32
C VAL A 90 1.03 16.45 -11.69
N SER A 91 1.16 17.57 -10.98
CA SER A 91 0.41 18.79 -11.28
C SER A 91 1.00 19.59 -12.45
N THR A 92 2.28 19.40 -12.75
CA THR A 92 3.00 20.16 -13.80
C THR A 92 2.74 19.64 -15.21
N LEU A 93 2.44 18.35 -15.36
CA LEU A 93 2.09 17.72 -16.64
C LEU A 93 0.62 17.88 -17.02
N ALA A 94 -0.19 18.50 -16.15
CA ALA A 94 -1.63 18.69 -16.34
C ALA A 94 -1.98 19.95 -17.16
N VAL A 95 -0.99 20.70 -17.66
CA VAL A 95 -1.21 21.86 -18.54
C VAL A 95 -1.51 21.36 -19.95
N ARG A 96 -2.77 21.45 -20.36
CA ARG A 96 -3.20 21.37 -21.76
C ARG A 96 -4.12 22.54 -22.07
#